data_AF-A0A1F2QFS4-F1
#
_entry.id   AF-A0A1F2QFS4-F1
#
_cell.length_a   1.000
_cell.length_b   1.000
_cell.length_c   1.000
_cell.angle_alpha   90.00
_cell.angle_beta   90.00
_cell.angle_gamma   90.00
#
_symmetry.space_group_name_H-M   'P 1'
#
loop_
_entity.id
_entity.type
_entity.pdbx_description
1 polymer ?
#
loop_
_entity_poly.entity_id
_entity_poly.type
_entity_poly.pdbx_seq_one_letter_code
_entity_poly.pdbx_strand_id
1 'polypeptide(L)'
;MNEHEQTRKNLAALAAGLLAAAEEAAARAHLAACPDCAREAEVWRRVRGAIERIPDTLPAPARLARLAARAQAHREEVLEKRWNRLVLAGLVLYGWALWIVAAPLLPIVIDWLAARLALPWPAVVVLGLAFWWSFCWVIGLALLPLLRQREAGLEEKIV
;
A
#
# COMPACT_ATOMS: atom_id res chain seq x y z
N MET A 1 20.10 -25.54 23.83
CA MET A 1 19.46 -25.53 22.49
C MET A 1 19.39 -26.97 22.03
N ASN A 2 18.22 -27.46 21.62
CA ASN A 2 18.06 -28.88 21.30
C ASN A 2 18.77 -29.22 19.99
N GLU A 3 19.47 -30.35 19.92
CA GLU A 3 20.31 -30.74 18.79
C GLU A 3 19.52 -30.75 17.47
N HIS A 4 18.26 -31.17 17.54
CA HIS A 4 17.29 -31.19 16.45
C HIS A 4 16.96 -29.79 15.87
N GLU A 5 16.88 -28.76 16.72
CA GLU A 5 16.58 -27.37 16.28
C GLU A 5 17.80 -26.76 15.60
N GLN A 6 19.00 -27.12 16.07
CA GLN A 6 20.25 -26.66 15.49
C GLN A 6 20.49 -27.31 14.12
N THR A 7 20.27 -28.61 13.99
CA THR A 7 20.35 -29.30 12.69
C THR A 7 19.33 -28.74 11.71
N ARG A 8 18.10 -28.47 12.16
CA ARG A 8 17.04 -27.90 11.30
C ARG A 8 17.40 -26.53 10.73
N LYS A 9 17.98 -25.63 11.55
CA LYS A 9 18.49 -24.33 11.08
C LYS A 9 19.62 -24.47 10.06
N ASN A 10 20.41 -25.54 10.17
CA ASN A 10 21.55 -25.80 9.32
C ASN A 10 21.20 -26.55 8.02
N LEU A 11 19.97 -27.06 7.84
CA LEU A 11 19.59 -27.83 6.65
C LEU A 11 19.73 -27.04 5.34
N ALA A 12 19.37 -25.75 5.34
CA ALA A 12 19.51 -24.90 4.17
C ALA A 12 20.99 -24.66 3.82
N ALA A 13 21.83 -24.41 4.82
CA ALA A 13 23.28 -24.28 4.65
C ALA A 13 23.92 -25.61 4.20
N LEU A 14 23.41 -26.74 4.68
CA LEU A 14 23.89 -28.09 4.33
C LEU A 14 23.58 -28.39 2.88
N ALA A 15 22.33 -28.11 2.46
CA ALA A 15 21.94 -28.24 1.08
C ALA A 15 22.78 -27.31 0.19
N ALA A 16 23.06 -26.08 0.61
CA ALA A 16 23.90 -25.13 -0.13
C ALA A 16 25.42 -25.46 -0.11
N GLY A 17 25.86 -26.43 0.70
CA GLY A 17 27.29 -26.75 0.85
C GLY A 17 28.10 -25.65 1.55
N LEU A 18 27.47 -24.88 2.44
CA LEU A 18 28.05 -23.71 3.12
C LEU A 18 28.48 -23.99 4.58
N LEU A 19 28.33 -25.22 5.08
CA LEU A 19 28.80 -25.57 6.43
C LEU A 19 30.30 -25.87 6.45
N ALA A 20 30.92 -25.65 7.62
CA ALA A 20 32.24 -26.17 7.89
C ALA A 20 32.22 -27.71 7.96
N ALA A 21 33.32 -28.35 7.60
CA ALA A 21 33.42 -29.81 7.50
C ALA A 21 32.98 -30.56 8.79
N ALA A 22 33.27 -30.00 9.96
CA ALA A 22 32.88 -30.59 11.24
C ALA A 22 31.35 -30.54 11.47
N GLU A 23 30.71 -29.42 11.11
CA GLU A 23 29.26 -29.23 11.28
C GLU A 23 28.48 -30.03 10.25
N GLU A 24 29.01 -30.15 9.03
CA GLU A 24 28.46 -31.02 7.99
C GLU A 24 28.48 -32.49 8.42
N ALA A 25 29.61 -32.98 8.97
CA ALA A 25 29.70 -34.35 9.47
C ALA A 25 28.68 -34.62 10.58
N ALA A 26 28.54 -33.69 11.54
CA ALA A 26 27.55 -33.79 12.61
C ALA A 26 26.11 -33.78 12.08
N ALA A 27 25.80 -32.88 11.13
CA ALA A 27 24.48 -32.82 10.52
C ALA A 27 24.15 -34.11 9.74
N ARG A 28 25.09 -34.66 8.97
CA ARG A 28 24.91 -35.93 8.25
C ARG A 28 24.71 -37.11 9.19
N ALA A 29 25.45 -37.17 10.30
CA ALA A 29 25.26 -38.18 11.34
C ALA A 29 23.85 -38.10 11.95
N HIS A 30 23.37 -36.90 12.24
CA HIS A 30 22.01 -36.68 12.73
C HIS A 30 20.94 -37.08 11.69
N LEU A 31 21.14 -36.76 10.41
CA LEU A 31 20.23 -37.16 9.33
C LEU A 31 20.12 -38.68 9.14
N ALA A 32 21.18 -39.43 9.46
CA ALA A 32 21.15 -40.88 9.45
C ALA A 32 20.31 -41.46 10.60
N ALA A 33 20.25 -40.75 11.73
CA ALA A 33 19.52 -41.17 12.92
C ALA A 33 18.06 -40.65 12.97
N CYS A 34 17.77 -39.50 12.34
CA CYS A 34 16.47 -38.84 12.41
C CYS A 34 15.78 -38.78 11.03
N PRO A 35 14.71 -39.58 10.80
CA PRO A 35 13.99 -39.59 9.53
C PRO A 35 13.22 -38.29 9.25
N ASP A 36 12.83 -37.53 10.28
CA ASP A 36 12.14 -36.26 10.12
C ASP A 36 13.07 -35.19 9.53
N CYS A 37 14.25 -35.02 10.12
CA CYS A 37 15.30 -34.16 9.57
C CYS A 37 15.73 -34.60 8.16
N ALA A 38 15.78 -35.91 7.89
CA ALA A 38 16.12 -36.43 6.57
C ALA A 38 15.10 -36.03 5.49
N ARG A 39 13.79 -36.06 5.83
CA ARG A 39 12.73 -35.61 4.92
C ARG A 39 12.84 -34.12 4.62
N GLU A 40 13.09 -33.29 5.63
CA GLU A 40 13.28 -31.85 5.43
C GLU A 40 14.53 -31.53 4.60
N ALA A 41 15.65 -32.24 4.83
CA ALA A 41 16.86 -32.11 4.03
C ALA A 41 16.63 -32.44 2.55
N GLU A 42 15.77 -33.42 2.25
CA GLU A 42 15.40 -33.78 0.88
C GLU A 42 14.62 -32.67 0.16
N VAL A 43 13.79 -31.91 0.89
CA VAL A 43 13.11 -30.73 0.35
C VAL A 43 14.14 -29.69 -0.06
N TRP A 44 15.11 -29.40 0.81
CA TRP A 44 16.17 -28.44 0.50
C TRP A 44 17.07 -28.87 -0.65
N ARG A 45 17.39 -30.17 -0.77
CA ARG A 45 18.13 -30.72 -1.93
C ARG A 45 17.37 -30.53 -3.23
N ARG A 46 16.04 -30.75 -3.23
CA ARG A 46 15.19 -30.50 -4.41
C ARG A 46 15.15 -29.03 -4.81
N VAL A 47 15.05 -28.12 -3.83
CA VAL A 47 15.09 -26.66 -4.08
C VAL A 47 16.43 -26.26 -4.70
N ARG A 48 17.55 -26.71 -4.14
CA ARG A 48 18.89 -26.47 -4.72
C ARG A 48 18.98 -26.99 -6.14
N GLY A 49 18.57 -28.23 -6.39
CA GLY A 49 18.60 -28.81 -7.73
C GLY A 49 17.69 -28.08 -8.73
N ALA A 50 16.61 -27.44 -8.28
CA ALA A 50 15.78 -26.58 -9.12
C ALA A 50 16.49 -25.26 -9.45
N ILE A 51 17.20 -24.66 -8.49
CA ILE A 51 17.99 -23.43 -8.68
C ILE A 51 19.17 -23.67 -9.61
N GLU A 52 19.91 -24.77 -9.45
CA GLU A 52 21.06 -25.13 -10.31
C GLU A 52 20.64 -25.42 -11.76
N ARG A 53 19.36 -25.76 -12.00
CA ARG A 53 18.81 -25.92 -13.36
C ARG A 53 18.38 -24.61 -14.00
N ILE A 54 18.36 -23.51 -13.26
CA ILE A 54 18.08 -22.19 -13.84
C ILE A 54 19.26 -21.86 -14.75
N PRO A 55 19.03 -21.62 -16.05
CA PRO A 55 20.10 -21.29 -16.96
C PRO A 55 20.84 -20.03 -16.47
N ASP A 56 22.17 -20.10 -16.37
CA ASP A 56 23.07 -18.98 -16.07
C ASP A 56 23.15 -17.95 -17.21
N THR A 57 22.13 -17.92 -18.08
CA THR A 57 22.03 -16.96 -19.16
C THR A 57 21.69 -15.61 -18.56
N LEU A 58 22.69 -14.73 -18.45
CA LEU A 58 22.43 -13.32 -18.22
C LEU A 58 21.43 -12.85 -19.30
N PRO A 59 20.28 -12.26 -18.90
CA PRO A 59 19.33 -11.75 -19.87
C PRO A 59 20.01 -10.69 -20.75
N ALA A 60 19.74 -10.73 -22.05
CA ALA A 60 20.28 -9.75 -22.99
C ALA A 60 20.08 -8.31 -22.47
N PRO A 61 21.04 -7.39 -22.67
CA PRO A 61 21.01 -6.04 -22.11
C PRO A 61 19.71 -5.28 -22.44
N ALA A 62 19.13 -5.53 -23.62
CA ALA A 62 17.83 -4.97 -24.02
C ALA A 62 16.63 -5.46 -23.18
N ARG A 63 16.68 -6.66 -22.58
CA ARG A 63 15.65 -7.13 -21.63
C ARG A 63 15.84 -6.50 -20.26
N LEU A 64 17.08 -6.35 -19.80
CA LEU A 64 17.40 -5.66 -18.55
C LEU A 64 16.96 -4.19 -18.58
N ALA A 65 17.22 -3.49 -19.68
CA ALA A 65 16.76 -2.11 -19.87
C ALA A 65 15.23 -2.00 -19.81
N ARG A 66 14.49 -2.94 -20.42
CA ARG A 66 13.02 -2.98 -20.36
C ARG A 66 12.49 -3.27 -18.95
N LEU A 67 13.14 -4.17 -18.21
CA LEU A 67 12.82 -4.45 -16.82
C LEU A 67 13.08 -3.23 -15.92
N ALA A 68 14.21 -2.55 -16.11
CA ALA A 68 14.54 -1.33 -15.39
C ALA A 68 13.53 -0.21 -15.68
N ALA A 69 13.16 -0.01 -16.95
CA ALA A 69 12.15 0.98 -17.34
C ALA A 69 10.78 0.67 -16.71
N ARG A 70 10.34 -0.60 -16.70
CA ARG A 70 9.10 -1.01 -16.02
C ARG A 70 9.17 -0.80 -14.51
N ALA A 71 10.31 -1.11 -13.90
CA ALA A 71 10.50 -0.89 -12.46
C ALA A 71 10.48 0.60 -12.10
N GLN A 72 11.00 1.47 -12.96
CA GLN A 72 10.92 2.93 -12.79
C GLN A 72 9.49 3.44 -12.94
N ALA A 73 8.77 3.05 -14.00
CA ALA A 73 7.37 3.43 -14.20
C ALA A 73 6.48 3.03 -13.01
N HIS A 74 6.70 1.83 -12.45
CA HIS A 74 5.92 1.37 -11.30
C HIS A 74 6.22 2.16 -10.02
N ARG A 75 7.44 2.67 -9.86
CA ARG A 75 7.78 3.53 -8.71
C ARG A 75 7.07 4.88 -8.79
N GLU A 76 6.96 5.44 -9.98
CA GLU A 76 6.24 6.71 -10.21
C GLU A 76 4.76 6.55 -9.86
N GLU A 77 4.12 5.48 -10.30
CA GLU A 77 2.72 5.18 -9.94
C GLU A 77 2.50 5.05 -8.42
N VAL A 78 3.45 4.44 -7.70
CA VAL A 78 3.35 4.27 -6.24
C VAL A 78 3.51 5.60 -5.51
N LEU A 79 4.43 6.46 -5.97
CA LEU A 79 4.62 7.79 -5.40
C LEU A 79 3.42 8.69 -5.64
N GLU A 80 2.85 8.68 -6.85
CA GLU A 80 1.61 9.39 -7.17
C GLU A 80 0.45 8.94 -6.28
N LYS A 81 0.29 7.62 -6.08
CA LYS A 81 -0.75 7.07 -5.19
C LYS A 81 -0.58 7.52 -3.74
N ARG A 82 0.65 7.56 -3.24
CA ARG A 82 0.95 8.02 -1.87
C ARG A 82 0.69 9.52 -1.73
N TRP A 83 1.15 10.33 -2.68
CA TRP A 83 0.94 11.77 -2.69
C TRP A 83 -0.55 12.11 -2.73
N ASN A 84 -1.30 11.49 -3.65
CA ASN A 84 -2.73 11.70 -3.76
C ASN A 84 -3.47 11.32 -2.48
N ARG A 85 -3.04 10.24 -1.79
CA ARG A 85 -3.62 9.84 -0.51
C ARG A 85 -3.33 10.85 0.61
N LEU A 86 -2.12 11.40 0.67
CA LEU A 86 -1.76 12.43 1.65
C LEU A 86 -2.52 13.73 1.40
N VAL A 87 -2.65 14.15 0.14
CA VAL A 87 -3.44 15.33 -0.25
C VAL A 87 -4.91 15.16 0.13
N LEU A 88 -5.51 13.99 -0.18
CA LEU A 88 -6.89 13.67 0.22
C LEU A 88 -7.07 13.68 1.74
N ALA A 89 -6.16 13.06 2.48
CA ALA A 89 -6.19 13.07 3.95
C ALA A 89 -6.09 14.49 4.51
N GLY A 90 -5.20 15.31 3.94
CA GLY A 90 -5.05 16.72 4.30
C GLY A 90 -6.32 17.53 4.04
N LEU A 91 -6.96 17.36 2.88
CA LEU A 91 -8.23 18.01 2.53
C LEU A 91 -9.37 17.62 3.49
N VAL A 92 -9.46 16.34 3.84
CA VAL A 92 -10.47 15.85 4.79
C VAL A 92 -10.24 16.44 6.18
N LEU A 93 -9.00 16.43 6.66
CA LEU A 93 -8.65 17.04 7.95
C LEU A 93 -8.90 18.54 7.96
N TYR A 94 -8.60 19.23 6.85
CA TYR A 94 -8.84 20.66 6.69
C TYR A 94 -10.35 20.98 6.75
N GLY A 95 -11.19 20.21 6.05
CA GLY A 95 -12.64 20.36 6.13
C GLY A 95 -13.17 20.15 7.56
N TRP A 96 -12.65 19.16 8.27
CA TRP A 96 -12.97 18.93 9.68
C TRP A 96 -12.53 20.08 10.59
N ALA A 97 -11.31 20.59 10.41
CA ALA A 97 -10.79 21.71 11.18
C ALA A 97 -11.64 22.98 10.96
N LEU A 98 -12.01 23.27 9.70
CA LEU A 98 -12.92 24.37 9.38
C LEU A 98 -14.27 24.21 10.08
N TRP A 99 -14.85 23.00 10.09
CA TRP A 99 -16.11 22.75 10.76
C TRP A 99 -16.02 22.96 12.28
N ILE A 100 -14.97 22.47 12.92
CA ILE A 100 -14.71 22.66 14.36
C ILE A 100 -14.61 24.16 14.71
N VAL A 101 -13.92 24.94 13.87
CA VAL A 101 -13.77 26.40 14.07
C VAL A 101 -15.07 27.15 13.77
N ALA A 102 -15.83 26.75 12.75
CA ALA A 102 -17.07 27.39 12.36
C ALA A 102 -18.24 27.08 13.31
N ALA A 103 -18.25 25.90 13.94
CA ALA A 103 -19.30 25.44 14.84
C ALA A 103 -19.63 26.43 15.98
N PRO A 104 -18.66 26.97 16.75
CA PRO A 104 -18.95 27.96 17.80
C PRO A 104 -19.31 29.35 17.25
N LEU A 105 -18.93 29.67 16.01
CA LEU A 105 -19.24 30.95 15.36
C LEU A 105 -20.67 30.98 14.79
N LEU A 106 -21.19 29.83 14.37
CA LEU A 106 -22.53 29.67 13.82
C LEU A 106 -23.65 30.29 14.67
N PRO A 107 -23.79 30.01 15.98
CA PRO A 107 -24.87 30.60 16.78
C PRO A 107 -24.78 32.13 16.83
N ILE A 108 -23.57 32.69 16.95
CA ILE A 108 -23.35 34.15 16.99
C ILE A 108 -23.83 34.79 15.68
N VAL A 109 -23.46 34.19 14.54
CA VAL A 109 -23.86 34.68 13.22
C VAL A 109 -25.37 34.53 13.03
N ILE A 110 -25.95 33.39 13.43
CA ILE A 110 -27.39 33.12 13.30
C ILE A 110 -28.18 34.12 14.14
N ASP A 111 -27.80 34.36 15.40
CA ASP A 111 -28.48 35.30 16.29
C ASP A 111 -28.39 36.73 15.75
N TRP A 112 -27.22 37.15 15.27
CA TRP A 112 -27.03 38.43 14.61
C TRP A 112 -27.92 38.58 13.37
N LEU A 113 -28.00 37.54 12.54
CA LEU A 113 -28.80 37.56 11.31
C LEU A 113 -30.30 37.56 11.61
N ALA A 114 -30.74 36.77 12.60
CA ALA A 114 -32.13 36.71 13.05
C ALA A 114 -32.58 38.07 13.59
N ALA A 115 -31.76 38.72 14.42
CA ALA A 115 -32.00 40.06 14.92
C ALA A 115 -32.07 41.09 13.79
N ARG A 116 -31.21 40.96 12.76
CA ARG A 116 -31.15 41.92 11.65
C ARG A 116 -32.30 41.79 10.65
N LEU A 117 -32.76 40.57 10.40
CA LEU A 117 -33.82 40.27 9.43
C LEU A 117 -35.22 40.18 10.08
N ALA A 118 -35.31 40.25 11.40
CA ALA A 118 -36.55 40.02 12.17
C ALA A 118 -37.22 38.68 11.84
N LEU A 119 -36.43 37.66 11.47
CA LEU A 119 -36.91 36.31 11.20
C LEU A 119 -36.80 35.43 12.44
N PRO A 120 -37.73 34.48 12.63
CA PRO A 120 -37.62 33.49 13.70
C PRO A 120 -36.42 32.58 13.45
N TRP A 121 -35.70 32.23 14.53
CA TRP A 121 -34.52 31.35 14.52
C TRP A 121 -34.62 30.10 13.61
N PRO A 122 -35.71 29.31 13.60
CA PRO A 122 -35.80 28.13 12.73
C PRO A 122 -35.77 28.48 11.23
N ALA A 123 -36.30 29.64 10.82
CA ALA A 123 -36.28 30.04 9.41
C ALA A 123 -34.85 30.34 8.92
N VAL A 124 -34.02 30.95 9.77
CA VAL A 124 -32.61 31.22 9.47
C VAL A 124 -31.82 29.91 9.33
N VAL A 125 -32.06 28.94 10.22
CA VAL A 125 -31.42 27.61 10.15
C VAL A 125 -31.81 26.86 8.87
N VAL A 126 -33.09 26.87 8.49
CA VAL A 126 -33.56 26.22 7.27
C VAL A 126 -32.94 26.84 6.02
N LEU A 127 -32.87 28.18 5.94
CA LEU A 127 -32.21 28.87 4.84
C LEU A 127 -30.71 28.56 4.78
N GLY A 128 -30.03 28.52 5.93
CA GLY A 128 -28.62 28.13 6.02
C GLY A 128 -28.37 26.71 5.54
N LEU A 129 -29.20 25.75 5.92
CA LEU A 129 -29.12 24.36 5.46
C LEU A 129 -29.42 24.22 3.96
N ALA A 130 -30.42 24.93 3.45
CA ALA A 130 -30.74 24.93 2.02
C ALA A 130 -29.60 25.52 1.19
N PHE A 131 -28.95 26.58 1.68
CA PHE A 131 -27.77 27.18 1.05
C PHE A 131 -26.58 26.21 1.07
N TRP A 132 -26.29 25.59 2.23
CA TRP A 132 -25.24 24.59 2.36
C TRP A 132 -25.44 23.40 1.43
N TRP A 133 -26.66 22.85 1.39
CA TRP A 133 -27.02 21.75 0.50
C TRP A 133 -26.81 22.09 -0.97
N SER A 134 -27.24 23.29 -1.39
CA SER A 134 -27.05 23.79 -2.76
C SER A 134 -25.56 23.95 -3.09
N PHE A 135 -24.77 24.45 -2.14
CA PHE A 135 -23.33 24.62 -2.30
C PHE A 135 -22.60 23.27 -2.49
N CYS A 136 -22.95 22.25 -1.71
CA CYS A 136 -22.42 20.89 -1.91
C CYS A 136 -22.75 20.34 -3.31
N TRP A 137 -23.97 20.58 -3.80
CA TRP A 137 -24.36 20.19 -5.16
C TRP A 137 -23.54 20.89 -6.23
N VAL A 138 -23.35 22.21 -6.11
CA VAL A 138 -22.53 22.99 -7.07
C VAL A 138 -21.08 22.51 -7.09
N ILE A 139 -20.48 22.25 -5.93
CA ILE A 139 -19.12 21.70 -5.85
C ILE A 139 -19.06 20.31 -6.49
N GLY A 140 -20.02 19.43 -6.19
CA GLY A 140 -20.10 18.10 -6.79
C GLY A 140 -20.19 18.17 -8.32
N LEU A 141 -21.00 19.09 -8.84
CA LEU A 141 -21.15 19.32 -10.27
C LEU A 141 -19.88 19.92 -10.91
N ALA A 142 -19.17 20.79 -10.20
CA ALA A 142 -17.92 21.36 -10.66
C ALA A 142 -16.76 20.33 -10.69
N LEU A 143 -16.81 19.29 -9.84
CA LEU A 143 -15.83 18.22 -9.80
C LEU A 143 -16.08 17.09 -10.82
N LEU A 144 -17.31 16.95 -11.32
CA LEU A 144 -17.68 16.00 -12.39
C LEU A 144 -16.76 16.04 -13.63
N PRO A 145 -16.42 17.20 -14.23
CA PRO A 145 -15.50 17.24 -15.37
C PRO A 145 -14.08 16.79 -15.02
N LEU A 146 -13.60 17.06 -13.80
CA LEU A 146 -12.29 16.61 -13.33
C LEU A 146 -12.24 15.08 -13.17
N LEU A 147 -13.33 14.48 -12.67
CA LEU A 147 -13.44 13.02 -12.58
C LEU A 147 -13.49 12.40 -13.98
N ARG A 148 -14.26 13.00 -14.90
CA ARG A 148 -14.38 12.52 -16.28
C ARG A 148 -13.07 12.59 -17.07
N GLN A 149 -12.26 13.65 -16.89
CA GLN A 149 -10.93 13.74 -17.49
C GLN A 149 -9.99 12.63 -16.98
N ARG A 150 -10.13 12.24 -15.71
CA ARG A 150 -9.31 11.19 -15.12
C ARG A 150 -9.65 9.81 -15.68
N GLU A 151 -10.92 9.55 -15.97
CA GLU A 151 -11.38 8.32 -16.62
C GLU A 151 -10.88 8.23 -18.07
N ALA A 152 -10.99 9.31 -18.85
CA ALA A 152 -10.51 9.35 -20.23
C ALA A 152 -8.99 9.12 -20.34
N GLY A 153 -8.20 9.67 -19.42
CA GLY A 153 -6.75 9.44 -19.38
C GLY A 153 -6.33 8.02 -18.94
N LEU A 154 -7.23 7.25 -18.32
CA LEU A 154 -6.98 5.84 -18.01
C LEU A 154 -7.26 4.93 -19.21
N GLU A 155 -8.25 5.26 -20.04
CA GLU A 155 -8.57 4.50 -21.26
C GLU A 155 -7.45 4.60 -22.31
N GLU A 156 -6.83 5.77 -22.46
CA GLU A 156 -5.73 6.00 -23.41
C GLU A 156 -4.44 5.23 -23.05
N LYS A 157 -4.24 4.85 -21.78
CA LYS A 157 -3.09 4.04 -21.34
C LYS A 157 -3.27 2.53 -21.53
N ILE A 158 -4.48 2.08 -21.84
CA ILE A 158 -4.83 0.64 -21.96
C ILE A 158 -4.76 0.15 -23.42
N VAL A 159 -4.75 1.07 -24.40
CA VAL A 159 -4.63 0.79 -25.84
C VAL A 159 -3.19 0.94 -26.30
#